data_AF-A0A4U5P1T7-F1
#
_entry.id   AF-A0A4U5P1T7-F1
#
_cell.length_a   1.000
_cell.length_b   1.000
_cell.length_c   1.000
_cell.angle_alpha   90.00
_cell.angle_beta   90.00
_cell.angle_gamma   90.00
#
_symmetry.space_group_name_H-M   'P 1'
#
loop_
_entity.id
_entity.type
_entity.pdbx_description
1 polymer ?
#
loop_
_entity_poly.entity_id
_entity_poly.type
_entity_poly.pdbx_seq_one_letter_code
_entity_poly.pdbx_strand_id
1 'polypeptide(L)'
;MRLSLPTLTHFSPLLRHVVSGRWTTTHYTRNSRKNDPRWEGVNMKRASEEYDVVVVGGGPAGLSAAIKLKQLAANSQKEVKICVVEKALELGGHILSGAVIETRAMDELFPDWKSLSSPVYQKVTEESIAVLTETARFPVPVVPGLPLDNRGNYIVRLGKLVSWLGEKAEELGVEIWPGISAQEVVYNEDGSVKGMRPIRGVIPLPY
;
A
#
# COMPACT_ATOMS: atom_id res chain seq x y z
N MET A 1 29.52 5.29 17.53
CA MET A 1 30.06 5.20 16.16
C MET A 1 31.48 5.75 16.16
N ARG A 2 32.48 4.89 16.36
CA ARG A 2 33.90 5.29 16.34
C ARG A 2 34.33 5.46 14.88
N LEU A 3 34.62 6.69 14.47
CA LEU A 3 35.32 6.97 13.22
C LEU A 3 36.80 6.70 13.44
N SER A 4 37.27 5.52 13.02
CA SER A 4 38.69 5.25 12.89
C SER A 4 39.18 5.70 11.50
N LEU A 5 40.43 6.16 11.40
CA LEU A 5 41.08 6.55 10.14
C LEU A 5 41.03 5.53 8.97
N PRO A 6 40.89 4.19 9.15
CA PRO A 6 40.81 3.24 8.03
C PRO A 6 39.55 3.39 7.18
N THR A 7 38.51 4.08 7.66
CA THR A 7 37.24 4.24 6.94
C THR A 7 37.35 5.28 5.81
N LEU A 8 38.36 6.15 5.83
CA LEU A 8 38.59 7.18 4.79
C LEU A 8 39.21 6.61 3.50
N THR A 9 39.79 5.40 3.55
CA THR A 9 40.46 4.76 2.40
C THR A 9 39.67 3.58 1.83
N HIS A 10 38.43 3.37 2.28
CA HIS A 10 37.54 2.40 1.65
C HIS A 10 36.97 3.00 0.35
N PHE A 11 37.78 2.96 -0.72
CA PHE A 11 37.24 3.03 -2.07
C PHE A 11 36.26 1.88 -2.21
N SER A 12 34.97 2.18 -2.24
CA SER A 12 33.96 1.18 -2.58
C SER A 12 34.38 0.54 -3.89
N PRO A 13 34.45 -0.80 -4.00
CA PRO A 13 34.75 -1.42 -5.27
C PRO A 13 33.74 -0.90 -6.30
N LEU A 14 34.23 -0.50 -7.48
CA LEU A 14 33.42 -0.16 -8.64
C LEU A 14 32.25 -1.14 -8.72
N LEU A 15 31.02 -0.62 -8.67
CA LEU A 15 29.80 -1.41 -8.67
C LEU A 15 29.87 -2.45 -9.80
N ARG A 16 29.93 -3.73 -9.43
CA ARG A 16 30.16 -4.86 -10.37
C ARG A 16 29.06 -5.07 -11.42
N HIS A 17 27.98 -4.30 -11.36
CA HIS A 17 26.80 -4.44 -12.22
C HIS A 17 26.61 -3.28 -13.21
N VAL A 18 27.67 -2.51 -13.49
CA VAL A 18 27.63 -1.37 -14.39
C VAL A 18 28.32 -1.74 -15.69
N VAL A 19 27.58 -1.84 -16.80
CA VAL A 19 28.17 -2.04 -18.13
C VAL A 19 28.64 -0.67 -18.65
N SER A 20 29.94 -0.52 -18.88
CA SER A 20 30.54 0.72 -19.40
C SER A 20 30.21 2.00 -18.60
N GLY A 21 30.12 1.89 -17.26
CA GLY A 21 29.86 3.05 -16.40
C GLY A 21 28.41 3.58 -16.45
N ARG A 22 27.48 2.89 -17.11
CA ARG A 22 26.06 3.25 -17.17
C ARG A 22 25.16 2.18 -16.54
N TRP A 23 24.09 2.62 -15.88
CA TRP A 23 22.99 1.75 -15.47
C TRP A 23 22.27 1.25 -16.73
N THR A 24 22.57 0.02 -17.14
CA THR A 24 21.88 -0.62 -18.26
C THR A 24 20.59 -1.25 -17.73
N THR A 25 19.45 -0.68 -18.09
CA THR A 25 18.14 -1.31 -17.89
C THR A 25 17.54 -1.63 -19.25
N THR A 26 16.74 -2.68 -19.32
CA THR A 26 15.93 -3.03 -20.50
C THR A 26 14.45 -2.70 -20.29
N HIS A 27 14.10 -2.10 -19.15
CA HIS A 27 12.71 -1.83 -18.80
C HIS A 27 12.06 -0.85 -19.78
N TYR A 28 10.81 -1.11 -20.16
CA TYR A 28 10.13 -0.39 -21.23
C TYR A 28 9.83 1.09 -20.92
N THR A 29 9.85 1.46 -19.63
CA THR A 29 9.70 2.85 -19.18
C THR A 29 10.95 3.70 -19.45
N ARG A 30 12.11 3.06 -19.64
CA ARG A 30 13.36 3.73 -20.01
C ARG A 30 13.71 3.50 -21.49
N ASN A 31 13.48 2.29 -22.00
CA ASN A 31 13.66 1.97 -23.42
C ASN A 31 12.31 1.66 -24.04
N SER A 32 11.74 2.65 -24.72
CA SER A 32 10.42 2.51 -25.33
C SER A 32 10.38 1.35 -26.31
N ARG A 33 9.40 0.45 -26.12
CA ARG A 33 9.12 -0.66 -27.03
C ARG A 33 8.71 -0.21 -28.43
N LYS A 34 8.21 1.02 -28.57
CA LYS A 34 7.75 1.57 -29.86
C LYS A 34 8.87 1.69 -30.89
N ASN A 35 10.09 1.93 -30.44
CA ASN A 35 11.25 2.18 -31.30
C ASN A 35 12.22 0.99 -31.35
N ASP A 36 11.79 -0.17 -30.85
CA ASP A 36 12.62 -1.34 -30.69
C ASP A 36 12.18 -2.42 -31.70
N PRO A 37 13.05 -2.79 -32.67
CA PRO A 37 12.72 -3.78 -33.70
C PRO A 37 12.23 -5.12 -33.14
N ARG A 38 12.60 -5.46 -31.90
CA ARG A 38 12.16 -6.71 -31.23
C ARG A 38 10.67 -6.76 -30.96
N TRP A 39 9.97 -5.62 -31.03
CA TRP A 39 8.53 -5.50 -30.78
C TRP A 39 7.71 -5.31 -32.06
N GLU A 40 8.36 -5.32 -33.22
CA GLU A 40 7.67 -5.23 -34.51
C GLU A 40 6.70 -6.42 -34.68
N GLY A 41 5.47 -6.13 -35.11
CA GLY A 41 4.41 -7.15 -35.26
C GLY A 41 3.72 -7.60 -33.96
N VAL A 42 4.16 -7.15 -32.77
CA VAL A 42 3.50 -7.49 -31.50
C VAL A 42 2.24 -6.65 -31.30
N ASN A 43 1.09 -7.31 -31.15
CA ASN A 43 -0.17 -6.62 -30.85
C ASN A 43 -0.19 -6.14 -29.38
N MET A 44 -0.22 -4.82 -29.19
CA MET A 44 -0.22 -4.18 -27.87
C MET A 44 -1.62 -3.80 -27.36
N LYS A 45 -2.69 -4.18 -28.08
CA LYS A 45 -4.08 -3.97 -27.61
C LYS A 45 -4.32 -4.76 -26.32
N ARG A 46 -5.05 -4.16 -25.40
CA ARG A 46 -5.43 -4.77 -24.12
C ARG A 46 -6.93 -4.68 -23.95
N ALA A 47 -7.51 -5.70 -23.32
CA ALA A 47 -8.91 -5.63 -22.88
C ALA A 47 -9.05 -4.51 -21.84
N SER A 48 -10.23 -3.88 -21.79
CA SER A 48 -10.59 -2.88 -20.81
C SER A 48 -11.89 -3.26 -20.11
N GLU A 49 -12.03 -2.82 -18.88
CA GLU A 49 -13.20 -2.97 -18.04
C GLU A 49 -13.51 -1.64 -17.38
N GLU A 50 -14.79 -1.33 -17.19
CA GLU A 50 -15.25 -0.05 -16.67
C GLU A 50 -15.65 -0.16 -15.20
N TYR A 51 -15.36 0.89 -14.43
CA TYR A 51 -15.66 1.06 -13.01
C TYR A 51 -16.04 2.52 -12.74
N ASP A 52 -16.73 2.82 -11.64
CA ASP A 52 -16.90 4.20 -11.18
C ASP A 52 -15.67 4.70 -10.42
N VAL A 53 -15.07 3.80 -9.63
CA VAL A 53 -13.89 4.12 -8.83
C VAL A 53 -12.88 2.98 -8.90
N VAL A 54 -11.64 3.33 -9.24
CA VAL A 54 -10.49 2.42 -9.23
C VAL A 54 -9.55 2.83 -8.11
N VAL A 55 -9.36 1.97 -7.12
CA VAL A 55 -8.46 2.18 -5.99
C VAL A 55 -7.17 1.40 -6.22
N VAL A 56 -6.04 2.11 -6.26
CA VAL A 56 -4.72 1.49 -6.42
C VAL A 56 -4.07 1.25 -5.07
N GLY A 57 -4.02 -0.02 -4.65
CA GLY A 57 -3.43 -0.49 -3.40
C GLY A 57 -4.47 -0.99 -2.41
N GLY A 58 -4.39 -2.28 -2.08
CA GLY A 58 -5.22 -2.96 -1.08
C GLY A 58 -4.66 -2.84 0.33
N GLY A 59 -4.17 -1.64 0.70
CA GLY A 59 -3.73 -1.32 2.05
C GLY A 59 -4.86 -0.79 2.93
N PRO A 60 -4.59 -0.40 4.19
CA PRO A 60 -5.63 0.09 5.09
C PRO A 60 -6.34 1.33 4.52
N ALA A 61 -5.61 2.25 3.88
CA ALA A 61 -6.20 3.44 3.27
C ALA A 61 -7.10 3.11 2.08
N GLY A 62 -6.63 2.29 1.14
CA GLY A 62 -7.39 1.95 -0.06
C GLY A 62 -8.65 1.15 0.25
N LEU A 63 -8.53 0.15 1.14
CA LEU A 63 -9.69 -0.62 1.58
C LEU A 63 -10.67 0.24 2.37
N SER A 64 -10.20 1.11 3.27
CA SER A 64 -11.09 2.03 4.01
C SER A 64 -11.85 2.96 3.07
N ALA A 65 -11.19 3.50 2.04
CA ALA A 65 -11.84 4.34 1.03
C ALA A 65 -12.90 3.56 0.24
N ALA A 66 -12.58 2.36 -0.25
CA ALA A 66 -13.53 1.53 -0.99
C ALA A 66 -14.76 1.14 -0.15
N ILE A 67 -14.53 0.71 1.10
CA ILE A 67 -15.58 0.39 2.08
C ILE A 67 -16.47 1.60 2.32
N LYS A 68 -15.88 2.76 2.63
CA LYS A 68 -16.67 3.95 2.95
C LYS A 68 -17.49 4.42 1.77
N LEU A 69 -16.94 4.34 0.55
CA LEU A 69 -17.68 4.65 -0.67
C LEU A 69 -18.87 3.71 -0.87
N LYS A 70 -18.71 2.39 -0.68
CA LYS A 70 -19.83 1.44 -0.72
C LYS A 70 -20.89 1.74 0.33
N GLN A 71 -20.49 2.03 1.57
CA GLN A 71 -21.43 2.42 2.64
C GLN A 71 -22.21 3.69 2.27
N LEU A 72 -21.55 4.72 1.74
CA LEU A 72 -22.20 5.96 1.31
C LEU A 72 -23.13 5.74 0.11
N ALA A 73 -22.73 4.91 -0.85
CA ALA A 73 -23.53 4.53 -2.00
C ALA A 73 -24.81 3.81 -1.56
N ALA A 74 -24.70 2.83 -0.66
CA ALA A 74 -25.84 2.11 -0.09
C ALA A 74 -26.80 3.06 0.66
N ASN A 75 -26.28 3.96 1.49
CA ASN A 75 -27.09 4.97 2.19
C ASN A 75 -27.81 5.94 1.25
N SER A 76 -27.19 6.22 0.10
CA SER A 76 -27.76 7.10 -0.94
C SER A 76 -28.58 6.35 -1.99
N GLN A 77 -28.77 5.03 -1.83
CA GLN A 77 -29.43 4.14 -2.80
C GLN A 77 -28.87 4.26 -4.22
N LYS A 78 -27.54 4.39 -4.33
CA LYS A 78 -26.81 4.44 -5.59
C LYS A 78 -26.01 3.17 -5.79
N GLU A 79 -26.02 2.66 -7.00
CA GLU A 79 -25.08 1.62 -7.42
C GLU A 79 -23.77 2.29 -7.81
N VAL A 80 -22.65 1.78 -7.27
CA VAL A 80 -21.30 2.24 -7.59
C VAL A 80 -20.42 1.00 -7.73
N LYS A 81 -19.84 0.81 -8.90
CA LYS A 81 -18.90 -0.26 -9.22
C LYS A 81 -17.49 0.19 -8.83
N ILE A 82 -16.92 -0.45 -7.82
CA ILE A 82 -15.62 -0.08 -7.24
C ILE A 82 -14.70 -1.28 -7.37
N CYS A 83 -13.48 -1.06 -7.89
CA CYS A 83 -12.42 -2.04 -7.79
C CYS A 83 -11.23 -1.57 -6.98
N VAL A 84 -10.60 -2.52 -6.29
CA VAL A 84 -9.32 -2.35 -5.60
C VAL A 84 -8.32 -3.27 -6.27
N VAL A 85 -7.21 -2.71 -6.75
CA VAL A 85 -6.10 -3.50 -7.30
C VAL A 85 -4.97 -3.57 -6.29
N GLU A 86 -4.42 -4.76 -6.06
CA GLU A 86 -3.30 -4.97 -5.14
C GLU A 86 -2.19 -5.77 -5.82
N LYS A 87 -0.95 -5.33 -5.63
CA LYS A 87 0.23 -5.97 -6.21
C LYS A 87 0.56 -7.31 -5.53
N ALA A 88 0.35 -7.42 -4.23
CA ALA A 88 0.53 -8.66 -3.49
C ALA A 88 -0.42 -9.74 -4.00
N LEU A 89 0.03 -11.01 -4.02
CA LEU A 89 -0.82 -12.15 -4.41
C LEU A 89 -2.01 -12.34 -3.47
N GLU A 90 -1.90 -11.87 -2.23
CA GLU A 90 -2.94 -11.89 -1.22
C GLU A 90 -2.95 -10.55 -0.48
N LEU A 91 -4.14 -10.10 -0.03
CA LEU A 91 -4.25 -8.89 0.78
C LEU A 91 -3.46 -9.02 2.08
N GLY A 92 -2.67 -8.00 2.39
CA GLY A 92 -1.75 -8.00 3.53
C GLY A 92 -0.37 -8.57 3.21
N GLY A 93 -0.15 -9.22 2.06
CA GLY A 93 1.11 -9.88 1.71
C GLY A 93 2.31 -8.93 1.55
N HIS A 94 2.07 -7.67 1.19
CA HIS A 94 3.09 -6.62 1.15
C HIS A 94 3.01 -5.63 2.32
N ILE A 95 2.13 -5.87 3.30
CA ILE A 95 2.00 -4.98 4.46
C ILE A 95 3.08 -5.31 5.48
N LEU A 96 3.92 -4.32 5.78
CA LEU A 96 4.97 -4.41 6.79
C LEU A 96 4.82 -3.25 7.78
N SER A 97 4.60 -3.56 9.05
CA SER A 97 4.54 -2.58 10.14
C SER A 97 4.71 -3.26 11.49
N GLY A 98 5.30 -2.56 12.47
CA GLY A 98 5.30 -2.94 13.89
C GLY A 98 4.03 -2.50 14.63
N ALA A 99 2.93 -2.33 13.89
CA ALA A 99 1.81 -1.44 14.16
C ALA A 99 1.28 -1.40 15.61
N VAL A 100 1.23 -0.18 16.12
CA VAL A 100 0.29 0.26 17.16
C VAL A 100 -0.68 1.21 16.48
N ILE A 101 -1.97 0.94 16.57
CA ILE A 101 -3.02 1.74 15.91
C ILE A 101 -3.89 2.45 16.93
N GLU A 102 -4.21 3.70 16.61
CA GLU A 102 -5.31 4.43 17.23
C GLU A 102 -6.62 4.03 16.53
N THR A 103 -7.69 3.85 17.30
CA THR A 103 -8.89 3.16 16.79
C THR A 103 -9.91 4.08 16.16
N ARG A 104 -9.76 5.41 16.23
CA ARG A 104 -10.82 6.33 15.82
C ARG A 104 -11.26 6.11 14.37
N ALA A 105 -10.31 5.91 13.46
CA ALA A 105 -10.65 5.63 12.07
C ALA A 105 -11.44 4.31 11.91
N MET A 106 -11.15 3.31 12.74
CA MET A 106 -11.93 2.07 12.78
C MET A 106 -13.30 2.29 13.42
N ASP A 107 -13.38 3.06 14.50
CA ASP A 107 -14.62 3.42 15.19
C ASP A 107 -15.57 4.21 14.24
N GLU A 108 -15.02 5.04 13.35
CA GLU A 108 -15.77 5.79 12.32
C GLU A 108 -16.17 4.92 11.11
N LEU A 109 -15.36 3.93 10.74
CA LEU A 109 -15.61 3.07 9.57
C LEU A 109 -16.55 1.89 9.90
N PHE A 110 -16.37 1.30 11.08
CA PHE A 110 -17.12 0.17 11.61
C PHE A 110 -17.31 0.34 13.13
N PRO A 111 -18.33 1.08 13.59
CA PRO A 111 -18.52 1.36 15.02
C PRO A 111 -18.56 0.11 15.93
N ASP A 112 -18.93 -1.04 15.35
CA ASP A 112 -19.07 -2.34 15.99
C ASP A 112 -17.94 -3.33 15.61
N TRP A 113 -16.78 -2.85 15.14
CA TRP A 113 -15.66 -3.70 14.69
C TRP A 113 -15.24 -4.77 15.71
N LYS A 114 -15.40 -4.51 17.01
CA LYS A 114 -15.09 -5.45 18.10
C LYS A 114 -15.96 -6.72 18.07
N SER A 115 -17.22 -6.61 17.64
CA SER A 115 -18.12 -7.76 17.47
C SER A 115 -18.00 -8.44 16.11
N LEU A 116 -17.32 -7.82 15.15
CA LEU A 116 -17.16 -8.33 13.77
C LEU A 116 -15.95 -9.26 13.60
N SER A 117 -15.56 -9.98 14.67
CA SER A 117 -14.41 -10.89 14.68
C SER A 117 -13.10 -10.25 14.18
N SER A 118 -12.93 -8.93 14.38
CA SER A 118 -11.73 -8.24 13.92
C SER A 118 -10.46 -8.82 14.58
N PRO A 119 -9.30 -8.80 13.90
CA PRO A 119 -8.04 -9.31 14.43
C PRO A 119 -7.35 -8.34 15.43
N VAL A 120 -8.11 -7.46 16.07
CA VAL A 120 -7.62 -6.38 16.94
C VAL A 120 -7.96 -6.70 18.40
N TYR A 121 -7.04 -7.39 19.07
CA TYR A 121 -7.28 -7.90 20.43
C TYR A 121 -6.41 -7.24 21.49
N GLN A 122 -5.14 -6.99 21.19
CA GLN A 122 -4.14 -6.62 22.19
C GLN A 122 -4.14 -5.11 22.43
N LYS A 123 -4.81 -4.67 23.50
CA LYS A 123 -4.70 -3.29 23.97
C LYS A 123 -3.28 -3.03 24.51
N VAL A 124 -2.75 -1.83 24.28
CA VAL A 124 -1.50 -1.39 24.92
C VAL A 124 -1.75 -1.22 26.42
N THR A 125 -0.98 -1.95 27.23
CA THR A 125 -1.07 -1.91 28.70
C THR A 125 0.04 -1.06 29.30
N GLU A 126 1.23 -1.11 28.71
CA GLU A 126 2.42 -0.40 29.15
C GLU A 126 3.22 0.04 27.93
N GLU A 127 3.98 1.11 28.10
CA GLU A 127 4.87 1.66 27.08
C GLU A 127 6.18 2.11 27.71
N SER A 128 7.24 2.11 26.91
CA SER A 128 8.56 2.47 27.40
C SER A 128 9.35 3.15 26.29
N ILE A 129 9.77 4.37 26.58
CA ILE A 129 10.64 5.15 25.70
C ILE A 129 12.01 5.24 26.37
N ALA A 130 13.08 5.09 25.60
CA ALA A 130 14.43 5.20 26.12
C ALA A 130 15.40 5.73 25.06
N VAL A 131 16.41 6.45 25.51
CA VAL A 131 17.59 6.79 24.70
C VAL A 131 18.64 5.71 24.91
N LEU A 132 19.19 5.19 23.82
CA LEU A 132 20.20 4.14 23.84
C LEU A 132 21.58 4.72 23.54
N THR A 133 22.57 4.25 24.28
CA THR A 133 24.01 4.41 23.95
C THR A 133 24.59 3.04 23.62
N GLU A 134 25.88 2.97 23.28
CA GLU A 134 26.55 1.69 22.99
C GLU A 134 26.46 0.70 24.17
N THR A 135 26.44 1.19 25.41
CA THR A 135 26.54 0.37 26.61
C THR A 135 25.40 0.58 27.62
N ALA A 136 24.48 1.51 27.39
CA ALA A 136 23.45 1.87 28.38
C ALA A 136 22.10 2.26 27.76
N ARG A 137 21.05 2.11 28.57
CA ARG A 137 19.65 2.48 28.27
C ARG A 137 19.18 3.49 29.30
N PHE A 138 18.83 4.69 28.84
CA PHE A 138 18.31 5.77 29.68
C PHE A 138 16.80 5.92 29.46
N PRO A 139 15.96 5.51 30.43
CA PRO A 139 14.51 5.62 30.28
C PRO A 139 14.06 7.09 30.22
N VAL A 140 13.12 7.37 29.34
CA VAL A 140 12.44 8.67 29.24
C VAL A 140 11.05 8.50 29.86
N PRO A 141 10.68 9.30 30.87
CA PRO A 141 9.35 9.24 31.45
C PRO A 141 8.28 9.51 30.38
N VAL A 142 7.35 8.57 30.21
CA VAL A 142 6.17 8.77 29.38
C VAL A 142 5.12 9.46 30.23
N VAL A 143 4.75 10.68 29.86
CA VAL A 143 3.62 11.40 30.47
C VAL A 143 2.48 11.56 29.46
N PRO A 144 1.21 11.53 29.93
CA PRO A 144 0.04 11.84 29.12
C PRO A 144 0.23 13.06 28.21
N GLY A 145 -0.08 12.92 26.92
CA GLY A 145 -0.06 14.03 25.95
C GLY A 145 1.29 14.27 25.26
N LEU A 146 2.32 13.45 25.54
CA LEU A 146 3.52 13.43 24.71
C LEU A 146 3.28 12.66 23.40
N PRO A 147 4.02 12.99 22.32
CA PRO A 147 4.12 12.11 21.16
C PRO A 147 4.53 10.69 21.61
N LEU A 148 3.87 9.67 21.04
CA LEU A 148 3.99 8.24 21.39
C LEU A 148 3.16 7.76 22.59
N ASP A 149 2.32 8.60 23.20
CA ASP A 149 1.30 8.14 24.16
C ASP A 149 0.31 7.18 23.49
N ASN A 150 0.31 5.93 23.94
CA ASN A 150 -0.46 4.84 23.34
C ASN A 150 -1.65 4.40 24.18
N ARG A 151 -2.06 5.20 25.17
CA ARG A 151 -3.24 4.88 25.99
C ARG A 151 -4.50 4.80 25.12
N GLY A 152 -5.12 3.63 25.11
CA GLY A 152 -6.31 3.36 24.30
C GLY A 152 -6.02 2.72 22.94
N ASN A 153 -4.75 2.68 22.52
CA ASN A 153 -4.35 2.08 21.25
C ASN A 153 -4.19 0.55 21.34
N TYR A 154 -4.07 -0.08 20.18
CA TYR A 154 -3.95 -1.53 20.05
C TYR A 154 -2.70 -1.93 19.26
N ILE A 155 -2.04 -2.98 19.73
CA ILE A 155 -0.95 -3.65 19.03
C ILE A 155 -1.56 -4.63 18.05
N VAL A 156 -1.22 -4.53 16.77
CA VAL A 156 -1.86 -5.33 15.72
C VAL A 156 -0.87 -5.94 14.74
N ARG A 157 -1.24 -7.09 14.18
CA ARG A 157 -0.62 -7.59 12.95
C ARG A 157 -1.30 -6.89 11.77
N LEU A 158 -0.73 -5.78 11.32
CA LEU A 158 -1.38 -4.93 10.30
C LEU A 158 -1.75 -5.70 9.02
N GLY A 159 -0.92 -6.67 8.60
CA GLY A 159 -1.27 -7.53 7.47
C GLY A 159 -2.58 -8.31 7.68
N LYS A 160 -2.82 -8.83 8.88
CA LYS A 160 -4.08 -9.53 9.21
C LYS A 160 -5.27 -8.57 9.30
N LEU A 161 -5.06 -7.36 9.83
CA LEU A 161 -6.08 -6.32 9.80
C LEU A 161 -6.47 -5.94 8.37
N VAL A 162 -5.49 -5.82 7.47
CA VAL A 162 -5.74 -5.55 6.05
C VAL A 162 -6.46 -6.71 5.37
N SER A 163 -6.10 -7.96 5.65
CA SER A 163 -6.86 -9.11 5.14
C SER A 163 -8.32 -9.06 5.61
N TRP A 164 -8.58 -8.77 6.89
CA TRP A 164 -9.93 -8.62 7.43
C TRP A 164 -10.70 -7.44 6.81
N LEU A 165 -10.05 -6.29 6.59
CA LEU A 165 -10.66 -5.18 5.84
C LEU A 165 -11.02 -5.59 4.41
N GLY A 166 -10.22 -6.46 3.80
CA GLY A 166 -10.50 -7.08 2.50
C GLY A 166 -11.81 -7.85 2.50
N GLU A 167 -11.95 -8.78 3.44
CA GLU A 167 -13.18 -9.57 3.64
C GLU A 167 -14.40 -8.65 3.79
N LYS A 168 -14.28 -7.59 4.62
CA LYS A 168 -15.36 -6.61 4.82
C LYS A 168 -15.67 -5.79 3.57
N ALA A 169 -14.67 -5.47 2.75
CA ALA A 169 -14.88 -4.78 1.49
C ALA A 169 -15.59 -5.69 0.47
N GLU A 170 -15.20 -6.95 0.36
CA GLU A 170 -15.86 -7.93 -0.51
C GLU A 170 -17.31 -8.19 -0.10
N GLU A 171 -17.60 -8.29 1.21
CA GLU A 171 -18.96 -8.38 1.76
C GLU A 171 -19.86 -7.20 1.32
N LEU A 172 -19.28 -6.02 1.10
CA LEU A 172 -19.97 -4.82 0.61
C LEU A 172 -20.00 -4.71 -0.93
N GLY A 173 -19.53 -5.76 -1.64
CA GLY A 173 -19.52 -5.83 -3.09
C GLY A 173 -18.43 -4.99 -3.75
N VAL A 174 -17.32 -4.72 -3.06
CA VAL A 174 -16.10 -4.19 -3.69
C VAL A 174 -15.42 -5.34 -4.45
N GLU A 175 -15.04 -5.11 -5.71
CA GLU A 175 -14.25 -6.08 -6.47
C GLU A 175 -12.76 -5.93 -6.12
N ILE A 176 -12.14 -6.97 -5.58
CA ILE A 176 -10.72 -6.92 -5.21
C ILE A 176 -9.90 -7.82 -6.13
N TRP A 177 -8.84 -7.25 -6.68
CA TRP A 177 -7.94 -7.91 -7.62
C TRP A 177 -6.52 -7.97 -7.07
N PRO A 178 -6.18 -8.96 -6.24
CA PRO A 178 -4.81 -9.19 -5.81
C PRO A 178 -3.96 -9.76 -6.96
N GLY A 179 -2.65 -9.59 -6.86
CA GLY A 179 -1.67 -9.96 -7.90
C GLY A 179 -1.65 -9.03 -9.11
N ILE A 180 -2.47 -7.96 -9.12
CA ILE A 180 -2.54 -6.99 -10.21
C ILE A 180 -1.79 -5.71 -9.83
N SER A 181 -0.67 -5.48 -10.50
CA SER A 181 0.16 -4.29 -10.33
C SER A 181 -0.23 -3.20 -11.32
N ALA A 182 -0.72 -2.06 -10.85
CA ALA A 182 -0.88 -0.84 -11.64
C ALA A 182 0.48 -0.30 -12.09
N GLN A 183 0.69 -0.16 -13.39
CA GLN A 183 1.99 0.22 -13.98
C GLN A 183 1.98 1.56 -14.69
N GLU A 184 0.87 1.91 -15.33
CA GLU A 184 0.75 3.15 -16.10
C GLU A 184 -0.55 3.84 -15.74
N VAL A 185 -0.51 5.16 -15.57
CA VAL A 185 -1.72 5.99 -15.48
C VAL A 185 -2.21 6.26 -16.89
N VAL A 186 -3.51 6.08 -17.12
CA VAL A 186 -4.17 6.38 -18.39
C VAL A 186 -4.82 7.75 -18.26
N TYR A 187 -4.65 8.59 -19.27
CA TYR A 187 -5.18 9.96 -19.30
C TYR A 187 -6.18 10.11 -20.44
N ASN A 188 -7.14 11.00 -20.24
CA ASN A 188 -8.03 11.51 -21.28
C ASN A 188 -7.31 12.53 -22.17
N GLU A 189 -7.93 12.92 -23.28
CA GLU A 189 -7.39 13.91 -24.21
C GLU A 189 -7.27 15.31 -23.58
N ASP A 190 -8.14 15.62 -22.60
CA ASP A 190 -8.11 16.87 -21.82
C ASP A 190 -7.02 16.89 -20.72
N GLY A 191 -6.28 15.79 -20.56
CA GLY A 191 -5.22 15.63 -19.56
C GLY A 191 -5.70 15.13 -18.20
N SER A 192 -7.00 14.93 -17.99
CA SER A 192 -7.53 14.32 -16.76
C SER A 192 -7.18 12.82 -16.66
N VAL A 193 -7.16 12.28 -15.45
CA VAL A 193 -6.89 10.84 -15.23
C VAL A 193 -8.11 10.01 -15.65
N LYS A 194 -7.91 9.16 -16.65
CA LYS A 194 -8.89 8.17 -17.13
C LYS A 194 -8.76 6.82 -16.43
N GLY A 195 -7.71 6.56 -15.64
CA GLY A 195 -7.57 5.28 -14.95
C GLY A 195 -6.16 4.76 -14.85
N MET A 196 -6.04 3.44 -14.77
CA MET A 196 -4.75 2.78 -14.67
C MET A 196 -4.67 1.56 -15.59
N ARG A 197 -3.46 1.18 -15.95
CA ARG A 197 -3.16 -0.01 -16.75
C ARG A 197 -2.24 -0.96 -15.97
N PRO A 198 -2.59 -2.25 -15.85
CA PRO A 198 -1.77 -3.19 -15.11
C PRO A 198 -0.58 -3.73 -15.91
N ILE A 199 0.35 -4.47 -15.28
CA ILE A 199 1.49 -5.08 -15.98
C ILE A 199 1.06 -6.19 -16.96
N ARG A 200 0.04 -6.97 -16.58
CA ARG A 200 -0.64 -8.03 -17.35
C ARG A 200 -2.13 -7.98 -16.97
N GLY A 201 -3.01 -8.32 -17.91
CA GLY A 201 -4.47 -8.36 -17.68
C GLY A 201 -5.25 -7.15 -18.23
N VAL A 202 -6.53 -7.08 -17.84
CA VAL A 202 -7.56 -6.13 -18.30
C VAL A 202 -7.32 -4.75 -17.68
N ILE A 203 -7.58 -3.66 -18.42
CA ILE A 203 -7.43 -2.26 -17.99
C ILE A 203 -8.71 -1.80 -17.27
N PRO A 204 -8.70 -1.53 -15.95
CA PRO A 204 -9.83 -0.87 -15.30
C PRO A 204 -9.84 0.65 -15.65
N LEU A 205 -10.94 1.14 -16.21
CA LEU A 205 -11.19 2.53 -16.61
C LEU A 205 -12.33 3.12 -15.76
N PRO A 206 -12.14 4.24 -15.02
CA PRO A 206 -13.23 5.08 -14.55
C PRO A 206 -14.12 5.61 -15.68
N TYR A 207 -15.41 5.79 -15.39
CA TYR A 207 -16.39 6.51 -16.22
C TYR A 207 -15.98 7.97 -16.47
#